data_AF-A0A0G4MYX2-F1
#
_entry.id   AF-A0A0G4MYX2-F1
#
_cell.length_a   1.000
_cell.length_b   1.000
_cell.length_c   1.000
_cell.angle_alpha   90.00
_cell.angle_beta   90.00
_cell.angle_gamma   90.00
#
_symmetry.space_group_name_H-M   'P 1'
#
loop_
_entity.id
_entity.type
_entity.pdbx_description
1 polymer ?
#
loop_
_entity_poly.entity_id
_entity_poly.type
_entity_poly.pdbx_seq_one_letter_code
_entity_poly.pdbx_strand_id
1 'polypeptide(L)'
;MEMSEGEEKWRCRPATIYHSFDLGNGHCFWLTVKADTAIRRRIFEGQQRLDTLHPKAFATLEGAFKATLVTHLIHLEWSTEGWMRYIDEWRLIFEKSSSMPKITDIQNLEKECSIHKRDVAKLEERLAVFSPKHQQYMTSSVSELKETKVAMNQNMQVMASIRTTYKQLLDCTEPAKRLGKSCSDQVARFCDRVEAFESILQIQCRRIDSLIERLVDTKDLHEAILQYRDLVVNRNIALSTHLSALRVETVTEDMHEIAKRTEMDTSSMNTITFFTLIFLPVTFLG
;
A
#
# COMPACT_ATOMS: atom_id res chain seq x y z
N MET A 1 1.14 -17.76 -0.58
CA MET A 1 0.06 -16.77 -0.38
C MET A 1 -1.26 -17.48 -0.48
N GLU A 2 -2.22 -17.24 0.41
CA GLU A 2 -3.48 -17.99 0.40
C GLU A 2 -4.69 -17.05 0.45
N MET A 3 -5.73 -17.41 -0.30
CA MET A 3 -7.03 -16.76 -0.20
C MET A 3 -7.73 -17.29 1.05
N SER A 4 -8.19 -16.41 1.93
CA SER A 4 -8.93 -16.83 3.11
C SER A 4 -10.32 -17.33 2.71
N GLU A 5 -10.67 -18.56 3.10
CA GLU A 5 -12.03 -19.08 2.93
C GLU A 5 -13.01 -18.17 3.70
N GLY A 6 -13.94 -17.55 2.97
CA GLY A 6 -15.00 -16.70 3.53
C GLY A 6 -14.75 -15.18 3.55
N GLU A 7 -13.52 -14.70 3.31
CA GLU A 7 -13.22 -13.24 3.35
C GLU A 7 -12.85 -12.64 1.99
N GLU A 8 -12.70 -13.45 0.93
CA GLU A 8 -12.25 -13.02 -0.41
C GLU A 8 -10.96 -12.15 -0.36
N LYS A 9 -10.14 -12.33 0.67
CA LYS A 9 -8.91 -11.56 0.88
C LYS A 9 -7.69 -12.46 0.92
N TRP A 10 -6.66 -12.08 0.18
CA TRP A 10 -5.35 -12.70 0.24
C TRP A 10 -4.66 -12.42 1.58
N ARG A 11 -4.08 -13.46 2.17
CA ARG A 11 -3.27 -13.35 3.38
C ARG A 11 -1.97 -14.14 3.24
N CYS A 12 -0.89 -13.53 3.72
CA CYS A 12 0.36 -14.24 3.95
C CYS A 12 0.18 -15.10 5.20
N ARG A 13 0.11 -16.43 5.02
CA ARG A 13 -0.07 -17.39 6.12
C ARG A 13 1.30 -17.95 6.52
N PRO A 14 1.84 -17.60 7.70
CA PRO A 14 3.11 -18.15 8.15
C PRO A 14 2.97 -19.65 8.44
N ALA A 15 4.03 -20.40 8.16
CA ALA A 15 4.19 -21.77 8.59
C ALA A 15 5.63 -21.97 9.08
N THR A 16 5.79 -22.69 10.19
CA THR A 16 7.10 -23.06 10.73
C THR A 16 7.28 -24.56 10.55
N ILE A 17 8.41 -24.95 9.95
CA ILE A 17 8.72 -26.34 9.63
C ILE A 17 10.07 -26.66 10.25
N TYR A 18 10.10 -27.69 11.09
CA TYR A 18 11.32 -28.30 11.57
C TYR A 18 11.42 -29.72 11.01
N HIS A 19 12.61 -30.07 10.56
CA HIS A 19 12.92 -31.37 9.99
C HIS A 19 14.28 -31.85 10.48
N SER A 20 14.35 -33.12 10.88
CA SER A 20 15.61 -33.83 11.11
C SER A 20 15.57 -35.21 10.46
N PHE A 21 16.73 -35.65 9.97
CA PHE A 21 16.92 -36.95 9.33
C PHE A 21 18.18 -37.61 9.89
N ASP A 22 18.05 -38.82 10.38
CA ASP A 22 19.16 -39.62 10.90
C ASP A 22 19.73 -40.52 9.79
N LEU A 23 20.96 -40.23 9.37
CA LEU A 23 21.67 -40.97 8.33
C LEU A 23 22.07 -42.39 8.74
N GLY A 24 22.09 -42.71 10.03
CA GLY A 24 22.50 -44.03 10.53
C GLY A 24 21.40 -45.07 10.40
N ASN A 25 20.15 -44.68 10.66
CA ASN A 25 19.01 -45.59 10.75
C ASN A 25 17.85 -45.22 9.80
N GLY A 26 17.92 -44.07 9.12
CA GLY A 26 16.90 -43.59 8.17
C GLY A 26 15.65 -43.03 8.83
N HIS A 27 15.66 -42.79 10.14
CA HIS A 27 14.54 -42.18 10.83
C HIS A 27 14.43 -40.70 10.48
N CYS A 28 13.21 -40.24 10.20
CA CYS A 28 12.91 -38.85 9.92
C CYS A 28 11.89 -38.31 10.93
N PHE A 29 12.05 -37.05 11.31
CA PHE A 29 11.11 -36.34 12.16
C PHE A 29 10.71 -35.02 11.51
N TRP A 30 9.41 -34.75 11.52
CA TRP A 30 8.81 -33.55 10.95
C TRP A 30 7.89 -32.91 11.98
N LEU A 31 8.07 -31.61 12.20
CA LEU A 31 7.16 -30.78 12.98
C LEU A 31 6.74 -29.59 12.12
N THR A 32 5.46 -29.55 11.76
CA THR A 32 4.88 -28.45 10.98
C THR A 32 3.83 -27.74 11.82
N VAL A 33 4.06 -26.45 12.07
CA VAL A 33 3.12 -25.56 12.76
C VAL A 33 2.50 -24.62 11.71
N LYS A 34 1.20 -24.78 11.46
CA LYS A 34 0.41 -23.94 10.57
C LYS A 34 -1.00 -23.78 11.15
N ALA A 35 -1.64 -22.65 10.87
CA ALA A 35 -3.00 -22.34 11.31
C ALA A 35 -4.12 -23.17 10.64
N ASP A 36 -3.80 -23.98 9.63
CA ASP A 36 -4.77 -24.84 8.94
C ASP A 36 -4.18 -26.23 8.61
N THR A 37 -4.98 -27.06 7.93
CA THR A 37 -4.63 -28.44 7.59
C THR A 37 -4.11 -28.62 6.15
N ALA A 38 -3.85 -27.54 5.40
CA ALA A 38 -3.55 -27.62 3.96
C ALA A 38 -2.29 -28.46 3.68
N ILE A 39 -1.21 -28.24 4.43
CA ILE A 39 0.05 -29.00 4.27
C ILE A 39 -0.17 -30.48 4.65
N ARG A 40 -0.86 -30.74 5.77
CA ARG A 40 -1.18 -32.11 6.21
C ARG A 40 -1.96 -32.87 5.14
N ARG A 41 -2.96 -32.22 4.52
CA ARG A 41 -3.76 -32.81 3.45
C ARG A 41 -2.91 -33.16 2.24
N ARG A 42 -2.02 -32.26 1.81
CA ARG A 42 -1.11 -32.50 0.67
C ARG A 42 -0.14 -33.65 0.91
N ILE A 43 0.39 -33.77 2.12
CA ILE A 43 1.25 -34.92 2.47
C ILE A 43 0.46 -36.22 2.38
N PHE A 44 -0.77 -36.24 2.91
CA PHE A 44 -1.65 -37.41 2.85
C PHE A 44 -2.07 -37.78 1.42
N GLU A 45 -2.37 -36.79 0.59
CA GLU A 45 -2.62 -36.99 -0.84
C GLU A 45 -1.37 -37.50 -1.57
N GLY A 46 -0.20 -36.97 -1.21
CA GLY A 46 1.09 -37.45 -1.70
C GLY A 46 1.31 -38.93 -1.38
N GLN A 47 0.97 -39.38 -0.17
CA GLN A 47 1.05 -40.80 0.23
C GLN A 47 0.16 -41.72 -0.62
N GLN A 48 -0.92 -41.21 -1.21
CA GLN A 48 -1.80 -41.99 -2.09
C GLN A 48 -1.32 -42.04 -3.53
N ARG A 49 -0.53 -41.05 -3.96
CA ARG A 49 -0.15 -40.85 -5.37
C ARG A 49 1.30 -41.17 -5.67
N LEU A 50 2.17 -41.10 -4.67
CA LEU A 50 3.62 -41.22 -4.83
C LEU A 50 4.12 -42.45 -4.09
N ASP A 51 4.62 -43.43 -4.83
CA ASP A 51 5.19 -44.66 -4.27
C ASP A 51 6.32 -44.38 -3.26
N THR A 52 7.04 -43.28 -3.44
CA THR A 52 8.10 -42.81 -2.54
C THR A 52 7.61 -42.41 -1.16
N LEU A 53 6.32 -42.13 -0.98
CA LEU A 53 5.72 -41.78 0.32
C LEU A 53 4.92 -42.93 0.94
N HIS A 54 4.86 -44.10 0.29
CA HIS A 54 4.22 -45.27 0.88
C HIS A 54 5.04 -45.84 2.05
N PRO A 55 4.42 -46.47 3.07
CA PRO A 55 5.12 -47.04 4.22
C PRO A 55 6.27 -47.99 3.87
N LYS A 56 6.13 -48.73 2.77
CA LYS A 56 7.16 -49.65 2.27
C LYS A 56 8.45 -48.94 1.84
N ALA A 57 8.35 -47.70 1.35
CA ALA A 57 9.53 -46.92 0.95
C ALA A 57 10.41 -46.57 2.16
N PHE A 58 9.85 -46.49 3.37
CA PHE A 58 10.60 -46.19 4.59
C PHE A 58 11.34 -47.41 5.17
N ALA A 59 11.22 -48.59 4.56
CA ALA A 59 11.91 -49.79 5.02
C ALA A 59 13.42 -49.79 4.71
N THR A 60 13.87 -48.90 3.83
CA THR A 60 15.30 -48.73 3.48
C THR A 60 15.75 -47.30 3.72
N LEU A 61 17.05 -47.12 3.99
CA LEU A 61 17.65 -45.80 4.18
C LEU A 61 17.45 -44.91 2.94
N GLU A 62 17.69 -45.45 1.76
CA GLU A 62 17.52 -44.75 0.49
C GLU A 62 16.07 -44.35 0.25
N GLY A 63 15.12 -45.22 0.56
CA GLY A 63 13.71 -44.94 0.36
C GLY A 63 13.19 -43.89 1.35
N ALA A 64 13.58 -43.97 2.62
CA ALA A 64 13.27 -42.96 3.63
C ALA A 64 13.88 -41.59 3.28
N PHE A 65 15.09 -41.56 2.73
CA PHE A 65 15.73 -40.34 2.26
C PHE A 65 15.00 -39.75 1.04
N LYS A 66 14.63 -40.58 0.05
CA LYS A 66 13.83 -40.14 -1.11
C LYS A 66 12.47 -39.58 -0.67
N ALA A 67 11.80 -40.23 0.29
CA ALA A 67 10.56 -39.75 0.88
C ALA A 67 10.73 -38.37 1.54
N THR A 68 11.86 -38.15 2.20
CA THR A 68 12.23 -36.87 2.82
C THR A 68 12.38 -35.75 1.79
N LEU A 69 13.10 -35.99 0.69
CA LEU A 69 13.23 -35.01 -0.41
C LEU A 69 11.87 -34.66 -1.02
N VAL A 70 11.02 -35.64 -1.25
CA VAL A 70 9.66 -35.44 -1.78
C VAL A 70 8.80 -34.63 -0.81
N THR A 71 8.91 -34.90 0.50
CA THR A 71 8.17 -34.17 1.53
C THR A 71 8.62 -32.71 1.61
N HIS A 72 9.92 -32.42 1.45
CA HIS A 72 10.42 -31.05 1.30
C HIS A 72 9.79 -30.36 0.08
N LEU A 73 9.77 -31.03 -1.08
CA LEU A 73 9.19 -30.45 -2.30
C LEU A 73 7.71 -30.07 -2.13
N ILE A 74 6.91 -30.86 -1.40
CA ILE A 74 5.50 -30.53 -1.11
C ILE A 74 5.40 -29.21 -0.32
N HIS A 75 6.26 -29.00 0.68
CA HIS A 75 6.27 -27.76 1.48
C HIS A 75 6.75 -26.57 0.64
N LEU A 76 7.81 -26.76 -0.15
CA LEU A 76 8.38 -25.70 -0.97
C LEU A 76 7.45 -25.28 -2.10
N GLU A 77 6.81 -26.24 -2.78
CA GLU A 77 5.79 -25.98 -3.79
C GLU A 77 4.65 -25.12 -3.23
N TRP A 78 4.09 -25.53 -2.08
CA TRP A 78 3.06 -24.76 -1.37
C TRP A 78 3.50 -23.31 -1.12
N SER A 79 4.75 -23.09 -0.72
CA SER A 79 5.27 -21.75 -0.44
C SER A 79 5.42 -20.85 -1.68
N THR A 80 5.33 -21.42 -2.90
CA THR A 80 5.33 -20.68 -4.18
C THR A 80 3.94 -20.39 -4.75
N GLU A 81 2.89 -20.90 -4.12
CA GLU A 81 1.54 -20.79 -4.65
C GLU A 81 0.84 -19.47 -4.30
N GLY A 82 -0.13 -19.11 -5.14
CA GLY A 82 -1.02 -17.96 -4.97
C GLY A 82 -0.39 -16.59 -5.26
N TRP A 83 0.95 -16.49 -5.27
CA TRP A 83 1.65 -15.21 -5.47
C TRP A 83 1.34 -14.53 -6.80
N MET A 84 1.30 -15.30 -7.89
CA MET A 84 0.98 -14.76 -9.22
C MET A 84 -0.40 -14.10 -9.24
N ARG A 85 -1.42 -14.82 -8.78
CA ARG A 85 -2.81 -14.32 -8.74
C ARG A 85 -2.96 -13.11 -7.83
N TYR A 86 -2.33 -13.14 -6.66
CA TYR A 86 -2.28 -12.00 -5.75
C TYR A 86 -1.70 -10.75 -6.42
N ILE A 87 -0.57 -10.88 -7.13
CA ILE A 87 0.06 -9.77 -7.86
C ILE A 87 -0.84 -9.28 -9.00
N ASP A 88 -1.51 -10.20 -9.72
CA ASP A 88 -2.42 -9.84 -10.81
C ASP A 88 -3.62 -9.03 -10.30
N GLU A 89 -4.19 -9.39 -9.15
CA GLU A 89 -5.29 -8.63 -8.54
C GLU A 89 -4.84 -7.22 -8.15
N TRP A 90 -3.68 -7.07 -7.54
CA TRP A 90 -3.10 -5.76 -7.26
C TRP A 90 -2.91 -4.93 -8.52
N ARG A 91 -2.38 -5.55 -9.58
CA ARG A 91 -2.21 -4.89 -10.87
C ARG A 91 -3.55 -4.38 -11.41
N LEU A 92 -4.62 -5.18 -11.37
CA LEU A 92 -5.94 -4.79 -11.84
C LEU A 92 -6.54 -3.65 -11.00
N ILE A 93 -6.40 -3.72 -9.68
CA ILE A 93 -6.83 -2.65 -8.77
C ILE A 93 -6.13 -1.33 -9.13
N PHE A 94 -4.82 -1.38 -9.39
CA PHE A 94 -4.06 -0.18 -9.75
C PHE A 94 -4.33 0.32 -11.16
N GLU A 95 -4.51 -0.56 -12.15
CA GLU A 95 -4.88 -0.12 -13.50
C GLU A 95 -6.23 0.62 -13.50
N LYS A 96 -7.17 0.18 -12.65
CA LYS A 96 -8.42 0.90 -12.42
C LYS A 96 -8.19 2.26 -11.75
N SER A 97 -7.34 2.35 -10.72
CA SER A 97 -7.07 3.63 -10.05
C SER A 97 -6.19 4.60 -10.86
N SER A 98 -5.31 4.11 -11.75
CA SER A 98 -4.45 4.94 -12.61
C SER A 98 -5.18 5.54 -13.80
N SER A 99 -6.44 5.17 -14.06
CA SER A 99 -7.31 5.82 -15.05
C SER A 99 -7.77 7.24 -14.63
N MET A 100 -7.29 7.71 -13.49
CA MET A 100 -7.52 9.05 -12.94
C MET A 100 -6.85 10.15 -13.79
N PRO A 101 -7.41 11.38 -13.81
CA PRO A 101 -6.98 12.45 -14.70
C PRO A 101 -5.50 12.81 -14.53
N LYS A 102 -4.81 13.04 -15.65
CA LYS A 102 -3.38 13.35 -15.68
C LYS A 102 -3.14 14.82 -15.31
N ILE A 103 -1.93 15.16 -14.88
CA ILE A 103 -1.51 16.56 -14.64
C ILE A 103 -1.79 17.46 -15.85
N THR A 104 -1.70 16.94 -17.08
CA THR A 104 -2.05 17.67 -18.29
C THR A 104 -3.52 18.11 -18.33
N ASP A 105 -4.43 17.29 -17.80
CA ASP A 105 -5.85 17.64 -17.68
C ASP A 105 -6.03 18.77 -16.66
N ILE A 106 -5.18 18.85 -15.64
CA ILE A 106 -5.22 19.86 -14.57
C ILE A 106 -4.60 21.20 -15.03
N GLN A 107 -3.49 21.15 -15.77
CA GLN A 107 -2.88 22.35 -16.36
C GLN A 107 -3.76 22.96 -17.47
N ASN A 108 -4.44 22.12 -18.26
CA ASN A 108 -5.41 22.59 -19.25
C ASN A 108 -6.63 23.23 -18.57
N LEU A 109 -7.09 22.65 -17.46
CA LEU A 109 -8.13 23.23 -16.62
C LEU A 109 -7.75 24.58 -16.01
N GLU A 110 -6.51 24.77 -15.57
CA GLU A 110 -6.01 26.05 -15.07
C GLU A 110 -6.07 27.16 -16.15
N LYS A 111 -5.67 26.83 -17.39
CA LYS A 111 -5.79 27.75 -18.54
C LYS A 111 -7.25 28.10 -18.84
N GLU A 112 -8.16 27.14 -18.75
CA GLU A 112 -9.60 27.37 -18.94
C GLU A 112 -10.23 28.18 -17.79
N CYS A 113 -9.75 28.02 -16.56
CA CYS A 113 -10.30 28.67 -15.36
C CYS A 113 -9.76 30.09 -15.09
N SER A 114 -8.92 30.64 -15.95
CA SER A 114 -8.24 31.93 -15.73
C SER A 114 -9.16 33.16 -15.76
N ILE A 115 -10.49 33.01 -15.85
CA ILE A 115 -11.40 34.11 -16.23
C ILE A 115 -12.58 34.34 -15.27
N HIS A 116 -13.08 33.36 -14.49
CA HIS A 116 -14.27 33.58 -13.63
C HIS A 116 -14.34 32.78 -12.31
N LYS A 117 -14.95 33.38 -11.26
CA LYS A 117 -15.27 32.72 -9.96
C LYS A 117 -16.07 31.41 -10.10
N ARG A 118 -16.82 31.24 -11.19
CA ARG A 118 -17.58 30.02 -11.53
C ARG A 118 -16.68 28.84 -11.92
N ASP A 119 -15.45 29.12 -12.35
CA ASP A 119 -14.52 28.12 -12.85
C ASP A 119 -13.71 27.48 -11.71
N VAL A 120 -13.50 28.21 -10.61
CA VAL A 120 -12.87 27.70 -9.38
C VAL A 120 -13.70 26.61 -8.72
N ALA A 121 -15.03 26.75 -8.66
CA ALA A 121 -15.91 25.72 -8.08
C ALA A 121 -15.90 24.41 -8.89
N LYS A 122 -15.81 24.52 -10.23
CA LYS A 122 -15.64 23.35 -11.12
C LYS A 122 -14.26 22.71 -10.97
N LEU A 123 -13.22 23.51 -10.76
CA LEU A 123 -11.87 23.03 -10.48
C LEU A 123 -11.83 22.28 -9.14
N GLU A 124 -12.47 22.82 -8.10
CA GLU A 124 -12.60 22.17 -6.79
C GLU A 124 -13.38 20.86 -6.86
N GLU A 125 -14.48 20.80 -7.61
CA GLU A 125 -15.24 19.56 -7.84
C GLU A 125 -14.40 18.49 -8.54
N ARG A 126 -13.63 18.86 -9.58
CA ARG A 126 -12.74 17.93 -10.29
C ARG A 126 -11.54 17.50 -9.46
N LEU A 127 -11.03 18.38 -8.59
CA LEU A 127 -9.93 18.08 -7.68
C LEU A 127 -10.39 17.32 -6.41
N ALA A 128 -11.69 17.30 -6.10
CA ALA A 128 -12.23 16.58 -4.94
C ALA A 128 -12.02 15.06 -5.01
N VAL A 129 -11.82 14.51 -6.21
CA VAL A 129 -11.46 13.10 -6.40
C VAL A 129 -10.09 12.79 -5.79
N PHE A 130 -9.20 13.77 -5.72
CA PHE A 130 -7.94 13.70 -5.00
C PHE A 130 -8.18 14.04 -3.53
N SER A 131 -8.06 13.04 -2.66
CA SER A 131 -8.28 13.20 -1.23
C SER A 131 -7.14 12.61 -0.40
N PRO A 132 -6.92 13.13 0.82
CA PRO A 132 -5.95 12.55 1.75
C PRO A 132 -6.20 11.06 2.04
N LYS A 133 -7.49 10.63 2.02
CA LYS A 133 -7.85 9.22 2.18
C LYS A 133 -7.30 8.34 1.07
N HIS A 134 -7.32 8.82 -0.17
CA HIS A 134 -6.75 8.09 -1.31
C HIS A 134 -5.22 7.98 -1.20
N GLN A 135 -4.55 9.04 -0.73
CA GLN A 135 -3.10 9.03 -0.49
C GLN A 135 -2.71 8.05 0.63
N GLN A 136 -3.48 8.00 1.73
CA GLN A 136 -3.30 7.01 2.78
C GLN A 136 -3.45 5.59 2.25
N TYR A 137 -4.50 5.33 1.45
CA TYR A 137 -4.72 4.02 0.82
C TYR A 137 -3.54 3.59 -0.06
N MET A 138 -3.03 4.48 -0.93
CA MET A 138 -1.85 4.19 -1.76
C MET A 138 -0.61 3.90 -0.91
N THR A 139 -0.39 4.68 0.16
CA THR A 139 0.74 4.47 1.07
C THR A 139 0.68 3.12 1.77
N SER A 140 -0.50 2.75 2.30
CA SER A 140 -0.71 1.43 2.90
C SER A 140 -0.49 0.30 1.89
N SER A 141 -0.97 0.47 0.65
CA SER A 141 -0.78 -0.50 -0.43
C SER A 141 0.70 -0.71 -0.79
N VAL A 142 1.50 0.38 -0.85
CA VAL A 142 2.96 0.29 -1.03
C VAL A 142 3.61 -0.50 0.12
N SER A 143 3.20 -0.25 1.36
CA SER A 143 3.73 -0.99 2.53
C SER A 143 3.42 -2.47 2.44
N GLU A 144 2.18 -2.83 2.13
CA GLU A 144 1.73 -4.22 2.03
C GLU A 144 2.47 -5.00 0.93
N LEU A 145 2.73 -4.37 -0.22
CA LEU A 145 3.53 -4.97 -1.30
C LEU A 145 5.00 -5.14 -0.90
N LYS A 146 5.59 -4.18 -0.17
CA LYS A 146 6.97 -4.29 0.35
C LYS A 146 7.09 -5.43 1.36
N GLU A 147 6.15 -5.56 2.29
CA GLU A 147 6.10 -6.66 3.25
C GLU A 147 5.95 -8.02 2.54
N THR A 148 5.08 -8.09 1.53
CA THR A 148 4.92 -9.28 0.68
C THR A 148 6.24 -9.68 0.02
N LYS A 149 6.98 -8.71 -0.55
CA LYS A 149 8.29 -8.96 -1.16
C LYS A 149 9.30 -9.50 -0.14
N VAL A 150 9.30 -8.98 1.08
CA VAL A 150 10.18 -9.46 2.16
C VAL A 150 9.89 -10.93 2.46
N ALA A 151 8.61 -11.33 2.58
CA ALA A 151 8.23 -12.72 2.81
C ALA A 151 8.69 -13.65 1.68
N MET A 152 8.54 -13.24 0.41
CA MET A 152 9.05 -14.02 -0.73
C MET A 152 10.57 -14.18 -0.69
N ASN A 153 11.30 -13.12 -0.35
CA ASN A 153 12.76 -13.17 -0.23
C ASN A 153 13.21 -14.12 0.88
N GLN A 154 12.50 -14.13 2.03
CA GLN A 154 12.76 -15.08 3.11
C GLN A 154 12.55 -16.52 2.64
N ASN A 155 11.47 -16.81 1.91
CA ASN A 155 11.22 -18.14 1.34
C ASN A 155 12.35 -18.57 0.39
N MET A 156 12.81 -17.68 -0.50
CA MET A 156 13.93 -17.96 -1.40
C MET A 156 15.23 -18.24 -0.64
N GLN A 157 15.50 -17.51 0.45
CA GLN A 157 16.67 -17.78 1.30
C GLN A 157 16.60 -19.17 1.94
N VAL A 158 15.44 -19.55 2.48
CA VAL A 158 15.23 -20.88 3.07
C VAL A 158 15.40 -21.98 2.01
N MET A 159 14.84 -21.81 0.81
CA MET A 159 15.02 -22.73 -0.32
C MET A 159 16.50 -22.91 -0.67
N ALA A 160 17.24 -21.80 -0.81
CA ALA A 160 18.66 -21.82 -1.13
C ALA A 160 19.48 -22.51 -0.04
N SER A 161 19.16 -22.28 1.24
CA SER A 161 19.79 -22.98 2.36
C SER A 161 19.53 -24.49 2.31
N ILE A 162 18.28 -24.91 2.15
CA ILE A 162 17.91 -26.33 2.06
C ILE A 162 18.64 -27.02 0.90
N ARG A 163 18.65 -26.39 -0.28
CA ARG A 163 19.35 -26.89 -1.47
C ARG A 163 20.84 -27.05 -1.22
N THR A 164 21.47 -26.04 -0.62
CA THR A 164 22.90 -26.08 -0.27
C THR A 164 23.19 -27.20 0.72
N THR A 165 22.35 -27.36 1.76
CA THR A 165 22.49 -28.43 2.75
C THR A 165 22.47 -29.80 2.10
N TYR A 166 21.47 -30.13 1.28
CA TYR A 166 21.40 -31.46 0.65
C TYR A 166 22.47 -31.69 -0.41
N LYS A 167 22.89 -30.64 -1.12
CA LYS A 167 24.00 -30.72 -2.08
C LYS A 167 25.32 -31.07 -1.39
N GLN A 168 25.59 -30.46 -0.24
CA GLN A 168 26.82 -30.69 0.52
C GLN A 168 26.77 -32.00 1.32
N LEU A 169 25.58 -32.40 1.79
CA LEU A 169 25.38 -33.55 2.68
C LEU A 169 26.07 -34.81 2.18
N LEU A 170 25.97 -35.09 0.88
CA LEU A 170 26.47 -36.33 0.26
C LEU A 170 28.00 -36.48 0.35
N ASP A 171 28.74 -35.39 0.58
CA ASP A 171 30.20 -35.40 0.64
C ASP A 171 30.75 -35.36 2.08
N CYS A 172 29.89 -35.14 3.10
CA CYS A 172 30.35 -34.82 4.45
C CYS A 172 30.78 -36.03 5.30
N THR A 173 30.08 -37.15 5.21
CA THR A 173 30.28 -38.31 6.11
C THR A 173 30.25 -39.63 5.35
N GLU A 174 30.86 -40.69 5.88
CA GLU A 174 30.85 -42.02 5.23
C GLU A 174 29.44 -42.59 4.98
N PRO A 175 28.46 -42.50 5.92
CA PRO A 175 27.07 -42.85 5.64
C PRO A 175 26.47 -42.02 4.50
N ALA A 176 26.77 -40.71 4.46
CA ALA A 176 26.27 -39.84 3.41
C ALA A 176 26.91 -40.13 2.04
N LYS A 177 28.19 -40.51 2.00
CA LYS A 177 28.86 -40.95 0.77
C LYS A 177 28.26 -42.25 0.22
N ARG A 178 27.89 -43.19 1.09
CA ARG A 178 27.17 -44.42 0.69
C ARG A 178 25.82 -44.08 0.09
N LEU A 179 25.07 -43.19 0.75
CA LEU A 179 23.79 -42.69 0.26
C LEU A 179 23.94 -41.92 -1.07
N GLY A 180 25.03 -41.17 -1.23
CA GLY A 180 25.35 -40.43 -2.45
C GLY A 180 25.53 -41.33 -3.68
N LYS A 181 26.02 -42.56 -3.51
CA LYS A 181 26.13 -43.51 -4.62
C LYS A 181 24.78 -43.95 -5.18
N SER A 182 23.75 -44.04 -4.34
CA SER A 182 22.42 -44.54 -4.72
C SER A 182 21.38 -43.43 -4.94
N CYS A 183 21.61 -42.24 -4.36
CA CYS A 183 20.63 -41.15 -4.32
C CYS A 183 21.10 -39.83 -4.98
N SER A 184 22.28 -39.80 -5.61
CA SER A 184 22.82 -38.58 -6.25
C SER A 184 21.88 -37.99 -7.31
N ASP A 185 21.30 -38.81 -8.19
CA ASP A 185 20.31 -38.38 -9.19
C ASP A 185 19.07 -37.77 -8.53
N GLN A 186 18.59 -38.33 -7.41
CA GLN A 186 17.43 -37.79 -6.71
C GLN A 186 17.73 -36.47 -6.01
N VAL A 187 18.95 -36.30 -5.46
CA VAL A 187 19.40 -35.02 -4.92
C VAL A 187 19.56 -33.98 -6.01
N ALA A 188 20.12 -34.34 -7.17
CA ALA A 188 20.23 -33.43 -8.31
C ALA A 188 18.85 -32.94 -8.76
N ARG A 189 17.89 -33.85 -8.99
CA ARG A 189 16.51 -33.50 -9.35
C ARG A 189 15.81 -32.67 -8.29
N PHE A 190 16.06 -32.96 -7.02
CA PHE A 190 15.55 -32.15 -5.91
C PHE A 190 16.07 -30.72 -6.01
N CYS A 191 17.39 -30.54 -6.15
CA CYS A 191 18.03 -29.24 -6.29
C CYS A 191 17.47 -28.47 -7.50
N ASP A 192 17.35 -29.10 -8.66
CA ASP A 192 16.81 -28.49 -9.88
C ASP A 192 15.37 -27.99 -9.67
N ARG A 193 14.53 -28.78 -8.98
CA ARG A 193 13.15 -28.37 -8.65
C ARG A 193 13.13 -27.21 -7.66
N VAL A 194 14.01 -27.19 -6.67
CA VAL A 194 14.11 -26.08 -5.72
C VAL A 194 14.57 -24.80 -6.43
N GLU A 195 15.53 -24.88 -7.35
CA GLU A 195 15.96 -23.74 -8.16
C GLU A 195 14.83 -23.22 -9.06
N ALA A 196 13.99 -24.11 -9.61
CA ALA A 196 12.80 -23.70 -10.36
C ALA A 196 11.81 -22.91 -9.47
N PHE A 197 11.59 -23.34 -8.21
CA PHE A 197 10.77 -22.62 -7.24
C PHE A 197 11.37 -21.26 -6.86
N GLU A 198 12.67 -21.20 -6.62
CA GLU A 198 13.41 -19.94 -6.40
C GLU A 198 13.21 -18.99 -7.59
N SER A 199 13.34 -19.49 -8.82
CA SER A 199 13.16 -18.70 -10.04
C SER A 199 11.73 -18.14 -10.18
N ILE A 200 10.71 -18.96 -9.89
CA ILE A 200 9.30 -18.52 -9.88
C ILE A 200 9.10 -17.36 -8.91
N LEU A 201 9.59 -17.48 -7.68
CA LEU A 201 9.50 -16.42 -6.67
C LEU A 201 10.28 -15.17 -7.10
N GLN A 202 11.47 -15.34 -7.68
CA GLN A 202 12.27 -14.22 -8.17
C GLN A 202 11.55 -13.42 -9.26
N ILE A 203 10.87 -14.11 -10.18
CA ILE A 203 10.02 -13.46 -11.20
C ILE A 203 8.91 -12.66 -10.51
N GLN A 204 8.23 -13.24 -9.52
CA GLN A 204 7.18 -12.54 -8.78
C GLN A 204 7.71 -11.32 -8.01
N CYS A 205 8.89 -11.40 -7.40
CA CYS A 205 9.55 -10.24 -6.75
C CYS A 205 9.79 -9.09 -7.74
N ARG A 206 10.27 -9.38 -8.96
CA ARG A 206 10.49 -8.35 -9.99
C ARG A 206 9.18 -7.70 -10.43
N ARG A 207 8.10 -8.48 -10.52
CA ARG A 207 6.76 -7.95 -10.83
C ARG A 207 6.26 -7.02 -9.73
N ILE A 208 6.47 -7.38 -8.46
CA ILE A 208 6.15 -6.52 -7.31
C ILE A 208 6.97 -5.23 -7.37
N ASP A 209 8.26 -5.29 -7.69
CA ASP A 209 9.10 -4.09 -7.80
C ASP A 209 8.56 -3.10 -8.84
N SER A 210 8.21 -3.60 -10.03
CA SER A 210 7.61 -2.75 -11.07
C SER A 210 6.26 -2.16 -10.64
N LEU A 211 5.44 -2.90 -9.88
CA LEU A 211 4.18 -2.38 -9.35
C LEU A 211 4.41 -1.31 -8.27
N ILE A 212 5.37 -1.53 -7.36
CA ILE A 212 5.72 -0.56 -6.32
C ILE A 212 6.22 0.73 -6.95
N GLU A 213 7.12 0.66 -7.93
CA GLU A 213 7.65 1.83 -8.63
C GLU A 213 6.53 2.66 -9.26
N ARG A 214 5.67 2.02 -10.05
CA ARG A 214 4.50 2.68 -10.66
C ARG A 214 3.55 3.29 -9.63
N LEU A 215 3.35 2.62 -8.50
CA LEU A 215 2.46 3.09 -7.44
C LEU A 215 3.06 4.29 -6.69
N VAL A 216 4.37 4.28 -6.45
CA VAL A 216 5.09 5.41 -5.86
C VAL A 216 5.02 6.61 -6.79
N ASP A 217 5.30 6.44 -8.09
CA ASP A 217 5.17 7.52 -9.08
C ASP A 217 3.75 8.11 -9.09
N THR A 218 2.74 7.23 -9.05
CA THR A 218 1.34 7.65 -9.00
C THR A 218 1.03 8.40 -7.71
N LYS A 219 1.55 7.95 -6.57
CA LYS A 219 1.37 8.59 -5.26
C LYS A 219 1.99 9.98 -5.25
N ASP A 220 3.21 10.11 -5.75
CA ASP A 220 3.95 11.38 -5.79
C ASP A 220 3.26 12.37 -6.74
N LEU A 221 2.71 11.89 -7.86
CA LEU A 221 1.85 12.67 -8.75
C LEU A 221 0.60 13.20 -8.03
N HIS A 222 -0.09 12.36 -7.26
CA HIS A 222 -1.26 12.76 -6.48
C HIS A 222 -0.90 13.78 -5.40
N GLU A 223 0.24 13.61 -4.75
CA GLU A 223 0.74 14.56 -3.75
C GLU A 223 1.03 15.92 -4.37
N ALA A 224 1.67 15.97 -5.54
CA ALA A 224 1.90 17.20 -6.28
C ALA A 224 0.58 17.90 -6.67
N ILE A 225 -0.44 17.14 -7.09
CA ILE A 225 -1.77 17.67 -7.42
C ILE A 225 -2.45 18.27 -6.18
N LEU A 226 -2.37 17.58 -5.03
CA LEU A 226 -2.93 18.07 -3.78
C LEU A 226 -2.24 19.37 -3.32
N GLN A 227 -0.91 19.42 -3.35
CA GLN A 227 -0.15 20.62 -3.01
C GLN A 227 -0.48 21.80 -3.94
N TYR A 228 -0.64 21.52 -5.24
CA TYR A 228 -1.05 22.53 -6.21
C TYR A 228 -2.46 23.07 -5.93
N ARG A 229 -3.42 22.19 -5.58
CA ARG A 229 -4.76 22.62 -5.15
C ARG A 229 -4.69 23.57 -3.96
N ASP A 230 -3.93 23.21 -2.92
CA ASP A 230 -3.79 24.03 -1.72
C ASP A 230 -3.18 25.40 -2.04
N LEU A 231 -2.21 25.45 -2.96
CA LEU A 231 -1.62 26.70 -3.44
C LEU A 231 -2.67 27.60 -4.13
N VAL A 232 -3.50 27.05 -5.03
CA VAL A 232 -4.54 27.81 -5.74
C VAL A 232 -5.61 28.33 -4.78
N VAL A 233 -6.07 27.50 -3.84
CA VAL A 233 -7.06 27.88 -2.83
C VAL A 233 -6.52 29.01 -1.95
N ASN A 234 -5.29 28.86 -1.42
CA ASN A 234 -4.66 29.89 -0.58
C ASN A 234 -4.47 31.20 -1.33
N ARG A 235 -4.06 31.14 -2.61
CA ARG A 235 -3.94 32.35 -3.45
C ARG A 235 -5.28 33.06 -3.63
N ASN A 236 -6.36 32.32 -3.92
CA ASN A 236 -7.68 32.90 -4.09
C ASN A 236 -8.21 33.52 -2.79
N ILE A 237 -8.00 32.88 -1.64
CA ILE A 237 -8.34 33.43 -0.33
C ILE A 237 -7.56 34.73 -0.09
N ALA A 238 -6.25 34.75 -0.34
CA ALA A 238 -5.43 35.95 -0.18
C ALA A 238 -5.92 37.11 -1.07
N LEU A 239 -6.23 36.85 -2.35
CA LEU A 239 -6.77 37.85 -3.27
C LEU A 239 -8.14 38.38 -2.80
N SER A 240 -9.04 37.48 -2.39
CA SER A 240 -10.37 37.86 -1.90
C SER A 240 -10.29 38.69 -0.61
N THR A 241 -9.39 38.33 0.32
CA THR A 241 -9.14 39.07 1.55
C THR A 241 -8.57 40.45 1.25
N HIS A 242 -7.62 40.56 0.31
CA HIS A 242 -7.06 41.85 -0.09
C HIS A 242 -8.12 42.77 -0.70
N LEU A 243 -8.93 42.27 -1.64
CA LEU A 243 -10.03 43.04 -2.23
C LEU A 243 -11.07 43.45 -1.18
N SER A 244 -11.35 42.59 -0.21
CA SER A 244 -12.27 42.90 0.89
C SER A 244 -11.70 43.97 1.82
N ALA A 245 -10.39 43.95 2.10
CA ALA A 245 -9.71 44.96 2.90
C ALA A 245 -9.76 46.33 2.22
N LEU A 246 -9.47 46.41 0.91
CA LEU A 246 -9.60 47.64 0.13
C LEU A 246 -11.03 48.19 0.19
N ARG A 247 -12.04 47.32 0.10
CA ARG A 247 -13.44 47.73 0.21
C ARG A 247 -13.79 48.23 1.61
N VAL A 248 -13.29 47.57 2.65
CA VAL A 248 -13.50 47.98 4.04
C VAL A 248 -12.81 49.32 4.32
N GLU A 249 -11.63 49.55 3.75
CA GLU A 249 -10.94 50.85 3.82
C GLU A 249 -11.81 51.96 3.23
N THR A 250 -12.32 51.80 2.01
CA THR A 250 -13.24 52.77 1.39
C THR A 250 -14.48 53.03 2.24
N VAL A 251 -15.13 51.97 2.74
CA VAL A 251 -16.31 52.11 3.61
C VAL A 251 -15.97 52.80 4.93
N THR A 252 -14.76 52.58 5.46
CA THR A 252 -14.30 53.21 6.71
C THR A 252 -14.00 54.69 6.51
N GLU A 253 -13.42 55.06 5.36
CA GLU A 253 -13.21 56.46 4.96
C GLU A 253 -14.56 57.19 4.84
N ASP A 254 -15.51 56.62 4.10
CA ASP A 254 -16.86 57.18 3.95
C ASP A 254 -17.55 57.34 5.32
N MET A 255 -17.45 56.31 6.18
CA MET A 255 -18.03 56.34 7.53
C MET A 255 -17.37 57.41 8.41
N HIS A 256 -16.05 57.60 8.29
CA HIS A 256 -15.35 58.65 9.02
C HIS A 256 -15.81 60.05 8.57
N GLU A 257 -16.01 60.25 7.27
CA GLU A 257 -16.56 61.50 6.76
C GLU A 257 -17.99 61.76 7.27
N ILE A 258 -18.85 60.74 7.23
CA ILE A 258 -20.23 60.82 7.75
C ILE A 258 -20.23 61.14 9.24
N ALA A 259 -19.37 60.51 10.04
CA ALA A 259 -19.27 60.76 11.47
C ALA A 259 -18.87 62.22 11.76
N LYS A 260 -17.89 62.77 11.02
CA LYS A 260 -17.47 64.17 11.13
C LYS A 260 -18.59 65.15 10.78
N ARG A 261 -19.35 64.88 9.72
CA ARG A 261 -20.53 65.69 9.36
C ARG A 261 -21.62 65.59 10.44
N THR A 262 -21.88 64.39 10.95
CA THR A 262 -22.86 64.14 12.01
C THR A 262 -22.49 64.86 13.32
N GLU A 263 -21.19 64.96 13.65
CA GLU A 263 -20.70 65.75 14.78
C GLU A 263 -21.02 67.24 14.61
N MET A 264 -20.74 67.79 13.42
CA MET A 264 -21.08 69.18 13.09
C MET A 264 -22.59 69.44 13.14
N ASP A 265 -23.39 68.53 12.61
CA ASP A 265 -24.86 68.62 12.63
C ASP A 265 -25.39 68.56 14.07
N THR A 266 -24.81 67.71 14.93
CA THR A 266 -25.16 67.63 16.36
C THR A 266 -24.79 68.91 17.11
N SER A 267 -23.62 69.49 16.83
CA SER A 267 -23.21 70.79 17.40
C SER A 267 -24.14 71.93 16.97
N SER A 268 -24.55 71.93 15.69
CA SER A 268 -25.51 72.89 15.14
C SER A 268 -26.89 72.72 15.79
N MET A 269 -27.36 71.48 15.94
CA MET A 269 -28.61 71.16 16.61
C MET A 269 -28.59 71.60 18.08
N ASN A 270 -27.50 71.35 18.81
CA ASN A 270 -27.34 71.80 20.20
C ASN A 270 -27.38 73.32 20.31
N THR A 271 -26.76 74.02 19.35
CA THR A 271 -26.79 75.48 19.29
C THR A 271 -28.21 76.00 19.05
N ILE A 272 -28.93 75.45 18.07
CA ILE A 272 -30.34 75.80 17.80
C ILE A 272 -31.21 75.48 19.02
N THR A 273 -31.01 74.33 19.65
CA THR A 273 -31.74 73.91 20.86
C THR A 273 -31.48 74.87 22.01
N PHE A 274 -30.24 75.31 22.21
CA PHE A 274 -29.91 76.32 23.23
C PHE A 274 -30.63 77.65 22.97
N PHE A 275 -30.57 78.15 21.73
CA PHE A 275 -31.28 79.38 21.35
C PHE A 275 -32.80 79.25 21.53
N THR A 276 -33.38 78.14 21.10
CA THR A 276 -34.82 77.89 21.32
C THR A 276 -35.14 77.79 22.81
N LEU A 277 -34.35 77.11 23.65
CA LEU A 277 -34.59 77.04 25.09
C LEU A 277 -34.54 78.42 25.80
N ILE A 278 -33.72 79.36 25.32
CA ILE A 278 -33.67 80.72 25.87
C ILE A 278 -34.83 81.58 25.36
N PHE A 279 -35.04 81.59 24.04
CA PHE A 279 -35.95 82.54 23.41
C PHE A 279 -37.41 82.08 23.45
N LEU A 280 -37.69 80.77 23.39
CA LEU A 280 -39.06 80.25 23.37
C LEU A 280 -39.84 80.63 24.65
N PRO A 281 -39.31 80.46 25.89
CA PRO A 281 -40.01 80.88 27.11
C PRO A 281 -40.22 82.40 27.19
N VAL A 282 -39.24 83.19 26.75
CA VAL A 282 -39.33 84.66 26.71
C VAL A 282 -40.42 85.12 25.73
N THR A 283 -40.58 84.44 24.59
CA THR A 283 -41.66 84.74 23.64
C THR A 283 -43.06 84.33 24.12
N PHE A 284 -43.18 83.46 25.13
CA PHE A 284 -44.48 83.10 25.73
C PHE A 284 -44.88 83.97 26.93
N LEU A 285 -43.98 84.83 27.43
CA LEU A 285 -44.21 85.73 28.58
C LEU A 285 -44.26 87.23 28.20
N GLY A 286 -44.23 87.54 26.90
CA GLY A 286 -44.34 88.90 26.34
C GLY A 286 -45.72 89.18 25.77
#